data_AF-A0A352WKG5-F1
#
_entry.id   AF-A0A352WKG5-F1
#
_cell.length_a   1.000
_cell.length_b   1.000
_cell.length_c   1.000
_cell.angle_alpha   90.00
_cell.angle_beta   90.00
_cell.angle_gamma   90.00
#
_symmetry.space_group_name_H-M   'P 1'
#
loop_
_entity.id
_entity.type
_entity.pdbx_description
1 polymer ?
#
loop_
_entity_poly.entity_id
_entity_poly.type
_entity_poly.pdbx_seq_one_letter_code
_entity_poly.pdbx_strand_id
1 'polypeptide(L)' 'MAKEAEVGELWLTHFSPSITKPKMYLDAVREIFPNTVIGKDRISKEMKFEE' A
#
# COMPACT_ATOMS: atom_id res chain seq x y z
N MET A 1 3.26 8.63 11.11
CA MET A 1 2.75 7.47 10.32
C MET A 1 2.35 7.94 8.91
N ALA A 2 2.22 7.07 7.92
CA ALA A 2 1.87 7.45 6.53
C ALA A 2 0.62 8.35 6.42
N LYS A 3 -0.39 8.08 7.26
CA LYS A 3 -1.60 8.92 7.39
C LYS A 3 -1.32 10.36 7.84
N GLU A 4 -0.36 10.55 8.74
CA GLU A 4 0.04 11.87 9.27
C GLU A 4 1.01 12.60 8.33
N ALA A 5 1.68 11.84 7.45
CA ALA A 5 2.67 12.36 6.51
C ALA A 5 2.07 12.72 5.13
N GLU A 6 0.73 12.69 4.99
CA GLU A 6 -0.01 13.07 3.78
C GLU A 6 0.55 12.45 2.49
N VAL A 7 1.02 11.20 2.56
CA VAL A 7 1.65 10.56 1.40
C VAL A 7 0.63 10.27 0.30
N GLY A 8 1.04 10.38 -0.96
CA GLY A 8 0.13 10.13 -2.09
C GLY A 8 -0.31 8.67 -2.22
N GLU A 9 0.52 7.71 -1.76
CA GLU A 9 0.24 6.28 -1.82
C GLU A 9 1.01 5.49 -0.75
N LEU A 10 0.39 4.44 -0.20
CA LEU A 10 0.96 3.53 0.79
C LEU A 10 1.13 2.14 0.19
N TRP A 11 2.35 1.58 0.26
CA TRP A 11 2.62 0.20 -0.17
C TRP A 11 2.78 -0.71 1.04
N LEU A 12 1.95 -1.73 1.14
CA LEU A 12 2.08 -2.77 2.15
C LEU A 12 2.91 -3.93 1.60
N THR A 13 4.05 -4.20 2.23
CA THR A 13 5.00 -5.25 1.84
C THR A 13 5.42 -6.06 3.07
N HIS A 14 6.31 -7.06 2.88
CA HIS A 14 6.86 -7.90 3.95
C HIS A 14 5.79 -8.56 4.83
N PHE A 15 4.82 -9.24 4.19
CA PHE A 15 3.83 -10.01 4.92
C PHE A 15 4.47 -11.22 5.60
N SER A 16 4.00 -11.54 6.81
CA SER A 16 4.36 -12.79 7.47
C SER A 16 4.00 -13.98 6.59
N PRO A 17 4.83 -15.05 6.54
CA PRO A 17 4.51 -16.29 5.81
C PRO A 17 3.17 -16.92 6.20
N SER A 18 2.67 -16.62 7.41
CA SER A 18 1.36 -17.09 7.89
C SER A 18 0.17 -16.35 7.25
N ILE A 19 0.40 -15.20 6.62
CA ILE A 19 -0.64 -14.43 5.94
C ILE A 19 -0.74 -14.93 4.51
N THR A 20 -1.62 -15.90 4.30
CA THR A 20 -1.80 -16.57 3.00
C THR A 20 -2.61 -15.72 1.99
N LYS A 21 -3.39 -14.75 2.47
CA LYS A 21 -4.28 -13.91 1.64
C LYS A 21 -4.27 -12.45 2.08
N PRO A 22 -3.17 -11.69 1.89
CA PRO A 22 -3.07 -10.31 2.35
C PRO A 22 -4.13 -9.37 1.72
N LYS A 23 -4.63 -9.70 0.52
CA LYS A 23 -5.70 -8.95 -0.16
C LYS A 23 -7.02 -8.89 0.63
N MET A 24 -7.29 -9.85 1.51
CA MET A 24 -8.54 -9.84 2.31
C MET A 24 -8.59 -8.67 3.31
N TYR A 25 -7.43 -8.10 3.65
CA TYR A 25 -7.32 -6.98 4.57
C TYR A 25 -7.32 -5.62 3.85
N LEU A 26 -7.30 -5.62 2.51
CA LEU A 26 -7.14 -4.40 1.73
C LEU A 26 -8.29 -3.42 1.95
N ASP A 27 -9.53 -3.91 2.04
CA ASP A 27 -10.70 -3.06 2.24
C ASP A 27 -10.63 -2.35 3.60
N ALA A 28 -10.32 -3.08 4.67
CA ALA A 28 -10.13 -2.52 6.01
C ALA A 28 -8.96 -1.51 6.06
N VAL A 29 -7.87 -1.77 5.34
CA VAL A 29 -6.75 -0.81 5.27
C VAL A 29 -7.14 0.44 4.49
N ARG A 30 -7.92 0.31 3.40
CA ARG A 30 -8.39 1.43 2.59
C ARG A 30 -9.36 2.35 3.32
N GLU A 31 -10.11 1.83 4.30
CA GLU A 31 -10.91 2.67 5.20
C GLU A 31 -10.03 3.64 6.02
N ILE A 32 -8.79 3.27 6.32
CA ILE A 32 -7.83 4.08 7.09
C ILE A 32 -6.96 4.94 6.17
N PHE A 33 -6.52 4.36 5.04
CA PHE A 33 -5.65 4.97 4.05
C PHE A 33 -6.09 4.57 2.63
N PRO A 34 -6.94 5.36 1.96
CA PRO A 34 -7.58 4.98 0.69
C PRO A 34 -6.61 4.59 -0.43
N ASN A 35 -5.47 5.30 -0.51
CA ASN A 35 -4.46 5.07 -1.54
C ASN A 35 -3.48 3.97 -1.14
N THR A 36 -3.99 2.81 -0.72
CA THR A 36 -3.17 1.65 -0.34
C THR A 36 -3.06 0.63 -1.46
N VAL A 37 -1.84 0.12 -1.65
CA VAL A 37 -1.46 -0.92 -2.60
C VAL A 37 -0.81 -2.09 -1.85
N ILE A 38 -1.24 -3.31 -2.18
CA ILE A 38 -0.57 -4.54 -1.71
C ILE A 38 0.64 -4.80 -2.62
N GLY A 39 1.82 -4.81 -2.00
CA GLY A 39 3.06 -5.19 -2.65
C GLY A 39 2.98 -6.61 -3.19
N LYS A 40 3.42 -6.77 -4.44
CA LYS A 40 3.61 -8.05 -5.12
C LYS A 40 4.94 -8.01 -5.84
N ASP A 41 5.50 -9.17 -6.14
CA ASP A 41 6.75 -9.25 -6.86
C ASP A 41 6.68 -8.47 -8.17
N ARG A 42 7.75 -7.72 -8.45
CA ARG A 42 7.89 -6.86 -9.64
C ARG A 42 6.86 -5.74 -9.76
N ILE A 43 6.30 -5.28 -8.65
CA ILE A 43 5.54 -4.03 -8.66
C ILE A 43 6.48 -2.86 -8.99
N SER A 44 6.06 -2.01 -9.93
CA SER A 44 6.75 -0.78 -10.30
C SER A 44 5.74 0.37 -10.33
N LYS A 45 6.21 1.58 -10.06
CA LYS A 45 5.42 2.80 -10.23
C LYS A 45 6.28 3.92 -10.76
N GLU A 46 5.73 4.63 -11.73
CA GLU A 46 6.30 5.84 -12.29
C GLU A 46 5.72 7.05 -11.56
N MET A 47 6.59 7.97 -11.15
CA MET A 47 6.19 9.23 -10.53
C MET A 47 6.49 10.36 -11.50
N LYS A 48 5.47 11.17 -11.78
CA LYS A 48 5.61 12.41 -12.55
C LYS A 48 5.54 13.58 -11.58
N PHE A 49 6.52 14.48 -11.68
CA PHE A 49 6.57 15.71 -10.89
C PHE A 49 6.21 16.88 -11.81
N GLU A 50 5.38 17.79 -11.32
CA GLU A 50 5.17 19.08 -11.98
C GLU A 50 6.38 19.97 -11.70
N GLU A 51 6.71 20.87 -12.64
CA GLU A 51 7.90 21.74 -12.60
C GLU A 51 7.72 22.92 -11.63
#